data_AF-A0A3D2WD41-F1
#
_entry.id   AF-A0A3D2WD41-F1
#
_cell.length_a   1.000
_cell.length_b   1.000
_cell.length_c   1.000
_cell.angle_alpha   90.00
_cell.angle_beta   90.00
_cell.angle_gamma   90.00
#
_symmetry.space_group_name_H-M   'P 1'
#
loop_
_entity.id
_entity.type
_entity.pdbx_description
1 polymer ?
#
loop_
_entity_poly.entity_id
_entity_poly.type
_entity_poly.pdbx_seq_one_letter_code
_entity_poly.pdbx_strand_id
1 'polypeptide(L)' 'MIDQFGRRVEYLRVSVTDKCNLRCIYCMPVEGL' A
#
# COMPACT_ATOMS: atom_id res chain seq x y z
N MET A 1 20.92 1.53 1.82
CA MET A 1 20.36 2.90 1.82
C MET A 1 19.82 3.18 3.22
N ILE A 2 20.14 4.35 3.80
CA ILE A 2 19.73 4.77 5.16
C ILE A 2 18.94 6.08 5.03
N ASP A 3 17.79 6.19 5.70
CA ASP A 3 16.98 7.43 5.67
C ASP A 3 17.52 8.51 6.63
N GLN A 4 16.88 9.69 6.66
CA GLN A 4 17.29 10.81 7.51
C GLN A 4 17.16 10.53 9.02
N PHE A 5 16.43 9.48 9.40
CA PHE A 5 16.23 9.05 10.78
C PHE A 5 17.13 7.85 11.14
N GLY A 6 18.07 7.48 10.27
CA GLY A 6 19.02 6.39 10.52
C GLY A 6 18.44 4.99 10.31
N ARG A 7 17.23 4.84 9.73
CA ARG A 7 16.62 3.53 9.48
C ARG A 7 17.16 2.94 8.18
N ARG A 8 17.51 1.65 8.19
CA ARG A 8 17.94 0.93 6.98
C ARG A 8 16.72 0.57 6.15
N VAL A 9 16.77 0.85 4.84
CA VAL A 9 15.75 0.39 3.90
C VAL A 9 15.97 -1.10 3.64
N GLU A 10 14.99 -1.94 3.99
CA GLU A 10 15.08 -3.40 3.89
C GLU A 10 14.31 -3.98 2.70
N TYR A 11 13.16 -3.40 2.36
CA TYR A 11 12.32 -3.89 1.27
C TYR A 11 11.61 -2.74 0.55
N LEU A 12 11.21 -3.01 -0.70
CA LEU A 12 10.42 -2.11 -1.53
C LEU A 12 9.07 -2.77 -1.82
N ARG A 13 7.97 -2.10 -1.46
CA ARG A 13 6.62 -2.52 -1.84
C ARG A 13 6.24 -1.84 -3.15
N VAL A 14 5.96 -2.64 -4.18
CA VAL A 14 5.45 -2.15 -5.47
C VAL A 14 4.02 -2.66 -5.65
N SER A 15 3.07 -1.73 -5.77
CA SER A 15 1.69 -2.06 -6.11
C SER A 15 1.56 -2.19 -7.62
N VAL A 16 1.16 -3.36 -8.10
CA VAL A 16 1.06 -3.66 -9.54
C VAL A 16 -0.27 -3.19 -10.13
N THR A 17 -1.33 -3.25 -9.32
CA THR A 17 -2.66 -2.80 -9.71
C THR A 17 -3.40 -2.28 -8.49
N ASP A 18 -4.30 -1.34 -8.75
CA ASP A 18 -5.31 -0.79 -7.85
C ASP A 18 -6.66 -1.53 -7.96
N LYS A 19 -6.84 -2.40 -8.97
CA LYS A 19 -8.06 -3.18 -9.15
C LYS A 19 -8.10 -4.33 -8.15
N CYS A 20 -9.15 -4.33 -7.31
CA CYS A 20 -9.47 -5.42 -6.41
C CYS A 20 -10.86 -5.97 -6.72
N ASN A 21 -11.03 -7.28 -6.67
CA ASN A 21 -12.32 -7.97 -6.81
C ASN A 21 -13.11 -8.02 -5.49
N LEU A 22 -12.56 -7.47 -4.40
CA LEU A 22 -13.20 -7.38 -3.10
C LEU A 22 -13.62 -5.93 -2.78
N ARG A 23 -14.67 -5.80 -1.97
CA ARG A 23 -15.19 -4.52 -1.44
C ARG A 23 -15.13 -4.49 0.08
N CYS A 24 -13.91 -4.51 0.61
CA CYS A 24 -13.69 -4.48 2.06
C CYS A 24 -14.05 -3.10 2.61
N ILE A 25 -14.94 -3.03 3.62
CA ILE A 25 -15.46 -1.77 4.20
C ILE A 25 -14.33 -0.80 4.63
N TYR A 26 -13.20 -1.33 5.11
CA TYR A 26 -12.06 -0.53 5.59
C TYR A 26 -10.98 -0.23 4.54
N CYS A 27 -11.09 -0.80 3.33
CA CYS A 27 -10.04 -0.69 2.30
C CYS A 27 -10.58 -0.25 0.94
N MET A 28 -11.69 -0.83 0.48
CA MET A 28 -12.41 -0.43 -0.73
C MET A 28 -13.92 -0.47 -0.47
N PRO A 29 -14.52 0.63 0.03
CA PRO A 29 -15.95 0.74 0.23
C PRO A 29 -16.73 0.52 -1.07
N VAL A 30 -18.00 0.15 -0.94
CA VAL A 30 -18.88 -0.13 -2.09
C VAL A 30 -19.21 1.14 -2.88
N GLU A 31 -19.20 2.28 -2.19
CA GLU A 31 -19.37 3.64 -2.75
C GLU A 31 -18.19 4.07 -3.64
N GLY A 32 -17.06 3.35 -3.56
CA GLY A 32 -15.78 3.77 -4.11
C GLY A 32 -14.83 4.31 -3.04
N LEU A 33 -13.64 4.72 -3.48
CA LEU A 33 -12.70 5.55 -2.71
C LEU A 33 -12.98 7.02 -2.99
#